data_AF-A0A1W9PEP3-F1
#
_entry.id   AF-A0A1W9PEP3-F1
#
_cell.length_a   1.000
_cell.length_b   1.000
_cell.length_c   1.000
_cell.angle_alpha   90.00
_cell.angle_beta   90.00
_cell.angle_gamma   90.00
#
_symmetry.space_group_name_H-M   'P 1'
#
loop_
_entity.id
_entity.type
_entity.pdbx_description
1 polymer ?
#
loop_
_entity_poly.entity_id
_entity_poly.type
_entity_poly.pdbx_seq_one_letter_code
_entity_poly.pdbx_strand_id
1 'polypeptide(L)'
;MKKLFFILVLLSLSSIFIAQGGPSIRMDPILVERSVRPGDTFSYVLNVENADKFNPLILDVFVTDFVEDELGTYQLVSPGRTPYSAVKWMKVSPEKLTIPPGKTKTVEVTVSVPRGISGGLYGAVVFRIHPEEGTEEGALGETVFEFQMASFLELVIKGTAQRLEAHAVSFKVEKSKKYMFLRQKVGENALVFTTTVLNQGNVHIFTKGLLILRTKQGRTVARMPLGGGRGVILPGAKV
;
A
#
# COMPACT_ATOMS: atom_id res chain seq x y z
N MET A 1 -7.63 -13.94 -61.04
CA MET A 1 -6.36 -13.65 -60.33
C MET A 1 -6.29 -12.23 -59.73
N LYS A 2 -6.74 -11.17 -60.43
CA LYS A 2 -6.73 -9.78 -59.89
C LYS A 2 -7.66 -9.54 -58.68
N LYS A 3 -8.81 -10.23 -58.60
CA LYS A 3 -9.74 -10.11 -57.44
C LYS A 3 -9.24 -10.82 -56.17
N LEU A 4 -8.36 -11.82 -56.31
CA LEU A 4 -7.78 -12.56 -55.18
C LEU A 4 -6.62 -11.77 -54.55
N PHE A 5 -5.89 -10.99 -55.37
CA PHE A 5 -4.82 -10.10 -54.91
C PHE A 5 -5.36 -8.91 -54.10
N PHE A 6 -6.56 -8.41 -54.43
CA PHE A 6 -7.20 -7.30 -53.72
C PHE A 6 -7.73 -7.70 -52.33
N ILE A 7 -8.14 -8.97 -52.15
CA ILE A 7 -8.57 -9.51 -50.85
C ILE A 7 -7.36 -9.75 -49.92
N LEU A 8 -6.17 -10.06 -50.48
CA LEU A 8 -4.96 -10.26 -49.70
C LEU A 8 -4.37 -8.94 -49.17
N VAL A 9 -4.59 -7.81 -49.86
CA VAL A 9 -4.14 -6.48 -49.43
C VAL A 9 -5.09 -5.85 -48.40
N LEU A 10 -6.37 -6.24 -48.37
CA LEU A 10 -7.31 -5.79 -47.33
C LEU A 10 -7.13 -6.52 -45.98
N LEU A 11 -6.47 -7.68 -45.94
CA LEU A 11 -6.20 -8.44 -44.72
C LEU A 11 -4.89 -8.06 -44.01
N SER A 12 -4.05 -7.23 -44.62
CA SER A 12 -2.81 -6.71 -44.01
C SER A 12 -3.00 -5.39 -43.23
N LEU A 13 -4.24 -4.91 -43.10
CA LEU A 13 -4.61 -3.77 -42.24
C LEU A 13 -5.26 -4.24 -40.92
N SER A 14 -4.93 -5.45 -40.46
CA SER A 14 -5.29 -5.91 -39.12
C SER A 14 -4.49 -5.13 -38.08
N SER A 15 -5.16 -4.08 -37.59
CA SER A 15 -4.88 -3.27 -36.41
C SER A 15 -3.83 -3.85 -35.47
N ILE A 16 -2.64 -3.25 -35.47
CA ILE A 16 -1.71 -3.35 -34.34
C ILE A 16 -2.38 -2.58 -33.20
N PHE A 17 -3.20 -3.27 -32.42
CA PHE A 17 -3.54 -2.81 -31.08
C PHE A 17 -2.24 -2.90 -30.28
N ILE A 18 -1.48 -1.80 -30.23
CA ILE A 18 -0.52 -1.59 -29.15
C ILE A 18 -1.39 -1.54 -27.91
N ALA A 19 -1.40 -2.62 -27.13
CA ALA A 19 -1.88 -2.57 -25.77
C ALA A 19 -1.13 -1.43 -25.11
N GLN A 20 -1.82 -0.32 -24.84
CA GLN A 20 -1.27 0.75 -24.02
C GLN A 20 -1.19 0.18 -22.61
N GLY A 21 -0.07 -0.51 -22.34
CA GLY A 21 0.27 -0.96 -21.01
C GLY A 21 0.37 0.25 -20.11
N GLY A 22 -0.20 0.15 -18.91
CA GLY A 22 -0.01 1.17 -17.90
C GLY A 22 1.48 1.46 -17.65
N PRO A 23 1.79 2.61 -17.06
CA PRO A 23 3.16 3.05 -16.85
C PRO A 23 3.94 2.02 -16.05
N SER A 24 5.09 1.61 -16.59
CA SER A 24 5.97 0.61 -15.97
C SER A 24 6.89 1.32 -15.00
N ILE A 25 6.51 1.35 -13.72
CA ILE A 25 7.24 2.07 -12.67
C ILE A 25 7.69 1.06 -11.60
N ARG A 26 8.96 1.14 -11.19
CA ARG A 26 9.46 0.39 -10.02
C ARG A 26 9.92 1.36 -8.95
N MET A 27 9.74 0.99 -7.69
CA MET A 27 10.12 1.81 -6.56
C MET A 27 10.66 0.94 -5.43
N ASP A 28 11.73 1.42 -4.80
CA ASP A 28 12.27 0.82 -3.60
C ASP A 28 12.79 1.89 -2.62
N PRO A 29 12.68 1.66 -1.31
CA PRO A 29 11.82 0.65 -0.66
C PRO A 29 10.32 1.03 -0.70
N ILE A 30 9.44 0.02 -0.70
CA ILE A 30 7.99 0.21 -0.52
C ILE A 30 7.63 0.49 0.94
N LEU A 31 8.48 0.07 1.88
CA LEU A 31 8.29 0.24 3.30
C LEU A 31 9.61 0.62 3.97
N VAL A 32 9.57 1.65 4.80
CA VAL A 32 10.67 2.12 5.63
C VAL A 32 10.27 2.01 7.10
N GLU A 33 10.96 1.13 7.82
CA GLU A 33 10.83 1.02 9.28
C GLU A 33 12.00 1.72 9.95
N ARG A 34 11.69 2.59 10.92
CA ARG A 34 12.72 3.31 11.70
C ARG A 34 12.37 3.35 13.17
N SER A 35 13.40 3.31 14.00
CA SER A 35 13.25 3.52 15.43
C SER A 35 14.28 4.52 15.93
N VAL A 36 13.78 5.61 16.52
CA VAL A 36 14.56 6.83 16.79
C VAL A 36 14.24 7.37 18.18
N ARG A 37 14.99 8.36 18.65
CA ARG A 37 14.73 9.09 19.88
C ARG A 37 13.96 10.38 19.58
N PRO A 38 13.23 10.93 20.58
CA PRO A 38 12.61 12.24 20.44
C PRO A 38 13.66 13.32 20.13
N GLY A 39 13.41 14.14 19.11
CA GLY A 39 14.35 15.17 18.67
C GLY A 39 15.36 14.73 17.60
N ASP A 40 15.38 13.46 17.19
CA ASP A 40 16.25 12.98 16.11
C ASP A 40 15.80 13.53 14.75
N THR A 41 16.78 13.81 13.89
CA THR A 41 16.55 14.04 12.45
C THR A 41 17.27 12.96 11.67
N PHE A 42 16.59 12.38 10.68
CA PHE A 42 17.18 11.38 9.80
C PHE A 42 16.70 11.56 8.36
N SER A 43 17.50 11.09 7.41
CA SER A 43 17.13 11.01 6.00
C SER A 43 17.15 9.58 5.49
N TYR A 44 16.37 9.31 4.45
CA TYR A 44 16.45 8.10 3.65
C TYR A 44 16.15 8.42 2.18
N VAL A 45 16.58 7.52 1.30
CA VAL A 45 16.42 7.69 -0.14
C VAL A 45 15.39 6.69 -0.66
N LEU A 46 14.51 7.17 -1.52
CA LEU A 46 13.61 6.36 -2.34
C LEU A 46 14.13 6.37 -3.76
N ASN A 47 14.29 5.19 -4.35
CA ASN A 47 14.65 5.01 -5.75
C ASN A 47 13.37 4.77 -6.56
N VAL A 48 13.24 5.46 -7.68
CA VAL A 48 12.13 5.29 -8.62
C VAL A 48 12.70 5.06 -10.01
N GLU A 49 12.36 3.93 -10.62
CA GLU A 49 12.74 3.55 -11.96
C GLU A 49 11.56 3.74 -12.91
N ASN A 50 11.82 4.43 -14.01
CA ASN A 50 10.98 4.37 -15.19
C ASN A 50 11.42 3.16 -16.04
N ALA A 51 10.63 2.10 -16.00
CA ALA A 51 10.88 0.88 -16.76
C ALA A 51 10.28 0.93 -18.18
N ASP A 52 9.61 2.01 -18.56
CA ASP A 52 9.34 2.34 -19.97
C ASP A 52 10.67 2.65 -20.68
N LYS A 53 10.86 2.11 -21.89
CA LYS A 53 12.09 2.25 -22.67
C LYS A 53 12.08 3.41 -23.66
N PHE A 54 10.94 4.07 -23.83
CA PHE A 54 10.69 5.04 -24.88
C PHE A 54 10.20 6.38 -24.34
N ASN A 55 9.33 6.40 -23.32
CA ASN A 55 8.71 7.62 -22.83
C ASN A 55 9.28 8.08 -21.49
N PRO A 56 9.55 9.39 -21.29
CA PRO A 56 9.90 9.91 -19.97
C PRO A 56 8.69 9.82 -19.03
N LEU A 57 8.97 9.69 -17.74
CA LEU A 57 7.97 9.64 -16.68
C LEU A 57 8.10 10.89 -15.82
N ILE A 58 7.00 11.64 -15.68
CA ILE A 58 6.94 12.84 -14.84
C ILE A 58 6.05 12.52 -13.64
N LEU A 59 6.58 12.70 -12.43
CA LEU A 59 5.90 12.40 -11.19
C LEU A 59 5.84 13.63 -10.29
N ASP A 60 4.70 13.86 -9.67
CA ASP A 60 4.57 14.70 -8.49
C ASP A 60 4.82 13.85 -7.24
N VAL A 61 5.59 14.39 -6.31
CA VAL A 61 6.06 13.70 -5.11
C VAL A 61 5.62 14.49 -3.89
N PHE A 62 4.81 13.88 -3.04
CA PHE A 62 4.26 14.53 -1.86
C PHE A 62 4.06 13.54 -0.71
N VAL A 63 3.83 14.05 0.49
CA VAL A 63 3.64 13.26 1.71
C VAL A 63 2.18 13.24 2.12
N THR A 64 1.69 12.09 2.57
CA THR A 64 0.30 11.91 3.00
C THR A 64 0.20 10.90 4.15
N ASP A 65 -0.96 10.87 4.82
CA ASP A 65 -1.25 9.89 5.87
C ASP A 65 -1.70 8.56 5.25
N PHE A 66 -1.67 7.50 6.05
CA PHE A 66 -2.38 6.27 5.70
C PHE A 66 -3.08 5.68 6.92
N VAL A 67 -4.11 4.90 6.65
CA VAL A 67 -4.83 4.08 7.64
C VAL A 67 -4.73 2.62 7.25
N GLU A 68 -4.95 1.74 8.21
CA GLU A 68 -5.02 0.31 7.97
C GLU A 68 -6.49 -0.13 7.96
N ASP A 69 -6.89 -0.89 6.95
CA ASP A 69 -8.22 -1.49 6.86
C ASP A 69 -8.34 -2.82 7.62
N GLU A 70 -9.54 -3.40 7.66
CA GLU A 70 -9.82 -4.66 8.38
C GLU A 70 -9.05 -5.87 7.80
N LEU A 71 -8.42 -5.75 6.64
CA LEU A 71 -7.59 -6.81 6.04
C LEU A 71 -6.10 -6.56 6.28
N GLY A 72 -5.73 -5.51 7.01
CA GLY A 72 -4.35 -5.11 7.25
C GLY A 72 -3.70 -4.38 6.06
N THR A 73 -4.51 -3.86 5.14
CA THR A 73 -4.01 -3.14 3.95
C THR A 73 -3.92 -1.65 4.26
N TYR A 74 -2.81 -1.02 3.85
CA TYR A 74 -2.64 0.42 3.98
C TYR A 74 -3.39 1.17 2.89
N GLN A 75 -4.21 2.12 3.32
CA GLN A 75 -5.02 3.00 2.49
C GLN A 75 -4.56 4.44 2.68
N LEU A 76 -4.16 5.10 1.60
CA LEU A 76 -3.77 6.50 1.63
C LEU A 76 -4.96 7.38 1.99
N VAL A 77 -4.74 8.36 2.87
CA VAL A 77 -5.73 9.37 3.25
C VAL A 77 -5.06 10.73 3.28
N SER A 78 -5.84 11.81 3.24
CA SER A 78 -5.31 13.17 3.21
C SER A 78 -4.35 13.47 4.37
N PRO A 79 -3.34 14.35 4.19
CA PRO A 79 -2.37 14.72 5.21
C PRO A 79 -3.00 15.15 6.54
N GLY A 80 -2.46 14.68 7.66
CA GLY A 80 -2.89 15.09 9.00
C GLY A 80 -4.28 14.59 9.41
N ARG A 81 -4.82 13.57 8.73
CA ARG A 81 -6.12 12.98 9.04
C ARG A 81 -6.07 12.04 10.25
N THR A 82 -4.88 11.56 10.62
CA THR A 82 -4.68 10.63 11.73
C THR A 82 -3.97 11.31 12.91
N PRO A 83 -4.29 10.94 14.16
CA PRO A 83 -3.56 11.45 15.33
C PRO A 83 -2.11 10.95 15.41
N TYR A 84 -1.76 9.95 14.58
CA TYR A 84 -0.42 9.35 14.50
C TYR A 84 0.31 9.77 13.21
N SER A 85 -0.11 10.87 12.57
CA SER A 85 0.49 11.36 11.32
C SER A 85 1.95 11.78 11.50
N ALA A 86 2.85 11.28 10.65
CA ALA A 86 4.23 11.73 10.54
C ALA A 86 4.40 12.95 9.60
N VAL A 87 3.37 13.28 8.81
CA VAL A 87 3.48 14.14 7.61
C VAL A 87 4.03 15.52 7.93
N LYS A 88 3.63 16.13 9.06
CA LYS A 88 4.11 17.45 9.49
C LYS A 88 5.64 17.53 9.63
N TRP A 89 6.29 16.39 9.84
CA TRP A 89 7.72 16.28 10.09
C TRP A 89 8.51 15.69 8.93
N MET A 90 7.82 15.33 7.84
CA MET A 90 8.43 14.77 6.63
C MET A 90 8.61 15.85 5.57
N LYS A 91 9.76 15.86 4.91
CA LYS A 91 10.05 16.68 3.72
C LYS A 91 10.62 15.80 2.64
N VAL A 92 10.21 16.05 1.40
CA VAL A 92 10.70 15.32 0.22
C VAL A 92 11.42 16.29 -0.71
N SER A 93 12.47 15.80 -1.37
CA SER A 93 13.18 16.58 -2.39
C SER A 93 13.72 15.64 -3.47
N PRO A 94 13.42 15.89 -4.75
CA PRO A 94 12.53 16.93 -5.28
C PRO A 94 11.04 16.61 -5.13
N GLU A 95 10.18 17.63 -5.18
CA GLU A 95 8.70 17.48 -5.22
C GLU A 95 8.15 17.17 -6.62
N LYS A 96 8.95 17.39 -7.67
CA LYS A 96 8.64 16.99 -9.04
C LYS A 96 9.83 16.26 -9.64
N LEU A 97 9.58 15.10 -10.23
CA LEU A 97 10.61 14.18 -10.69
C LEU A 97 10.39 13.81 -12.15
N THR A 98 11.34 14.17 -13.01
CA THR A 98 11.37 13.72 -14.41
C THR A 98 12.40 12.60 -14.57
N ILE A 99 11.92 11.42 -14.92
CA ILE A 99 12.73 10.20 -15.06
C ILE A 99 12.80 9.82 -16.55
N PRO A 100 13.98 9.90 -17.17
CA PRO A 100 14.14 9.47 -18.56
C PRO A 100 13.82 7.98 -18.74
N PRO A 101 13.55 7.54 -19.99
CA PRO A 101 13.26 6.13 -20.27
C PRO A 101 14.38 5.20 -19.80
N GLY A 102 14.01 4.11 -19.12
CA GLY A 102 14.93 3.09 -18.61
C GLY A 102 15.91 3.60 -17.55
N LYS A 103 15.62 4.73 -16.89
CA LYS A 103 16.49 5.31 -15.86
C LYS A 103 15.83 5.28 -14.48
N THR A 104 16.69 5.38 -13.48
CA THR A 104 16.31 5.54 -12.08
C THR A 104 16.65 6.95 -11.61
N LYS A 105 15.77 7.53 -10.81
CA LYS A 105 15.99 8.77 -10.07
C LYS A 105 15.70 8.54 -8.59
N THR A 106 16.22 9.44 -7.77
CA THR A 106 16.10 9.34 -6.32
C THR A 106 15.33 10.52 -5.76
N VAL A 107 14.58 10.25 -4.69
CA VAL A 107 13.99 11.27 -3.83
C VAL A 107 14.57 11.10 -2.44
N GLU A 108 15.12 12.18 -1.89
CA GLU A 108 15.51 12.23 -0.49
C GLU A 108 14.31 12.59 0.37
N VAL A 109 14.10 11.83 1.44
CA VAL A 109 13.08 12.08 2.45
C VAL A 109 13.78 12.42 3.75
N THR A 110 13.56 13.62 4.27
CA THR A 110 14.05 14.06 5.59
C THR A 110 12.92 14.03 6.60
N VAL A 111 13.16 13.45 7.76
CA VAL A 111 12.19 13.37 8.86
C VAL A 111 12.77 14.02 10.12
N SER A 112 12.11 15.06 10.63
CA SER A 112 12.55 15.83 11.80
C SER A 112 11.63 15.59 12.99
N VAL A 113 11.99 14.64 13.85
CA VAL A 113 11.12 14.17 14.94
C VAL A 113 11.06 15.20 16.05
N PRO A 114 9.86 15.62 16.52
CA PRO A 114 9.78 16.60 17.59
C PRO A 114 10.21 16.00 18.93
N ARG A 115 10.62 16.87 19.84
CA ARG A 115 10.90 16.49 21.23
C ARG A 115 9.59 16.29 22.00
N GLY A 116 9.64 15.49 23.06
CA GLY A 116 8.53 15.36 24.02
C GLY A 116 7.39 14.44 23.58
N ILE A 117 7.52 13.73 22.46
CA ILE A 117 6.55 12.71 22.03
C ILE A 117 7.17 11.30 22.08
N SER A 118 6.32 10.28 22.18
CA SER A 118 6.71 8.87 22.10
C SER A 118 5.58 8.05 21.50
N GLY A 119 5.90 6.87 20.97
CA GLY A 119 4.93 6.00 20.31
C GLY A 119 5.20 5.86 18.82
N GLY A 120 4.17 5.51 18.05
CA GLY A 120 4.22 5.34 16.61
C GLY A 120 3.81 6.60 15.86
N LEU A 121 4.52 6.91 14.77
CA LEU A 121 4.10 7.86 13.76
C LEU A 121 4.17 7.23 12.37
N TYR A 122 3.24 7.62 11.50
CA TYR A 122 3.01 6.97 10.21
C TYR A 122 2.79 8.01 9.12
N GLY A 123 3.42 7.80 7.98
CA GLY A 123 3.23 8.64 6.80
C GLY A 123 3.65 7.88 5.56
N ALA A 124 3.25 8.37 4.40
CA ALA A 124 3.61 7.80 3.12
C ALA A 124 4.17 8.91 2.22
N VAL A 125 5.18 8.56 1.42
CA VAL A 125 5.60 9.36 0.27
C VAL A 125 4.90 8.81 -0.95
N VAL A 126 4.10 9.63 -1.61
CA VAL A 126 3.31 9.28 -2.78
C VAL A 126 3.98 9.85 -4.02
N PHE A 127 4.07 9.01 -5.04
CA PHE A 127 4.47 9.37 -6.40
C PHE A 127 3.24 9.24 -7.28
N ARG A 128 2.75 10.37 -7.78
CA ARG A 128 1.61 10.45 -8.68
C ARG A 128 2.08 10.86 -10.05
N ILE A 129 1.50 10.28 -11.10
CA ILE A 129 1.79 10.74 -12.47
C ILE A 129 1.33 12.17 -12.62
N HIS A 130 2.25 13.03 -13.05
CA HIS A 130 1.93 14.40 -13.37
C HIS A 130 1.02 14.41 -14.61
N PRO A 131 -0.16 15.03 -14.57
CA PRO A 131 -1.01 15.13 -15.75
C PRO A 131 -0.29 15.93 -16.84
N GLU A 132 -0.33 15.46 -18.09
CA GLU A 132 0.19 16.23 -19.21
C GLU A 132 -0.75 17.43 -19.48
N GLU A 133 -0.19 18.63 -19.63
CA GLU A 133 -0.94 19.80 -20.05
C GLU A 133 -1.45 19.56 -21.49
N GLY A 134 -2.72 19.18 -21.65
CA GLY A 134 -3.33 18.99 -22.97
C GLY A 134 -4.25 17.78 -23.14
N THR A 135 -4.41 16.90 -22.15
CA THR A 135 -5.57 15.97 -22.14
C THR A 135 -6.81 16.79 -21.83
N GLU A 136 -7.47 17.27 -22.88
CA GLU A 136 -8.76 17.95 -22.80
C GLU A 136 -9.74 17.13 -21.96
N GLU A 137 -10.22 17.72 -20.86
CA GLU A 137 -11.48 17.33 -20.23
C GLU A 137 -12.60 17.52 -21.28
N GLY A 138 -12.82 16.53 -22.16
CA GLY A 138 -13.77 16.72 -23.26
C GLY A 138 -13.89 15.61 -24.30
N ALA A 139 -12.92 14.69 -24.44
CA ALA A 139 -13.12 13.53 -25.29
C ALA A 139 -14.04 12.53 -24.59
N LEU A 140 -15.26 12.35 -25.13
CA LEU A 140 -16.25 11.38 -24.65
C LEU A 140 -15.61 10.00 -24.39
N GLY A 141 -15.34 9.69 -23.12
CA GLY A 141 -14.95 8.35 -22.69
C GLY A 141 -13.50 8.13 -22.26
N GLU A 142 -12.65 9.16 -22.14
CA GLU A 142 -11.33 8.95 -21.51
C GLU A 142 -11.48 8.74 -20.00
N THR A 143 -11.25 7.50 -19.57
CA THR A 143 -11.07 7.19 -18.15
C THR A 143 -9.69 7.72 -17.76
N VAL A 144 -9.64 8.84 -17.06
CA VAL A 144 -8.39 9.35 -16.48
C VAL A 144 -7.99 8.40 -15.36
N PHE A 145 -7.03 7.53 -15.64
CA PHE A 145 -6.45 6.64 -14.63
C PHE A 145 -5.42 7.43 -13.82
N GLU A 146 -5.79 7.84 -12.60
CA GLU A 146 -4.82 8.37 -11.63
C GLU A 146 -3.96 7.23 -11.08
N PHE A 147 -2.82 6.99 -11.73
CA PHE A 147 -1.83 6.07 -11.21
C PHE A 147 -1.02 6.76 -10.10
N GLN A 148 -0.99 6.14 -8.93
CA GLN A 148 -0.14 6.55 -7.81
C GLN A 148 0.48 5.33 -7.12
N MET A 149 1.70 5.50 -6.64
CA MET A 149 2.39 4.52 -5.80
C MET A 149 2.90 5.19 -4.53
N ALA A 150 3.04 4.40 -3.47
CA ALA A 150 3.41 4.94 -2.17
C ALA A 150 4.51 4.11 -1.50
N SER A 151 5.48 4.81 -0.90
CA SER A 151 6.43 4.24 0.06
C SER A 151 5.98 4.61 1.46
N PHE A 152 5.73 3.62 2.30
CA PHE A 152 5.21 3.80 3.64
C PHE A 152 6.33 3.93 4.68
N LEU A 153 6.18 4.86 5.61
CA LEU A 153 7.06 5.04 6.77
C LEU A 153 6.33 4.59 8.04
N GLU A 154 6.92 3.61 8.73
CA GLU A 154 6.55 3.21 10.09
C GLU A 154 7.65 3.66 11.06
N LEU A 155 7.37 4.71 11.83
CA LEU A 155 8.33 5.30 12.76
C LEU A 155 7.97 4.95 14.21
N VAL A 156 8.95 4.41 14.95
CA VAL A 156 8.84 4.16 16.39
C VAL A 156 9.73 5.13 17.14
N ILE A 157 9.12 6.03 17.90
CA ILE A 157 9.83 6.98 18.76
C ILE A 157 9.99 6.35 20.14
N LYS A 158 11.24 6.02 20.49
CA LYS A 158 11.65 5.40 21.75
C LYS A 158 11.56 6.43 22.89
N GLY A 159 10.56 6.29 23.75
CA GLY A 159 10.36 7.13 24.92
C GLY A 159 9.70 6.35 26.06
N THR A 160 9.52 7.00 27.21
CA THR A 160 9.03 6.35 28.44
C THR A 160 7.54 5.99 28.43
N ALA A 161 6.76 6.51 27.48
CA ALA A 161 5.31 6.33 27.43
C ALA A 161 4.84 5.46 26.24
N GLN A 162 5.63 4.47 25.81
CA GLN A 162 5.15 3.48 24.84
C GLN A 162 4.13 2.55 25.50
N ARG A 163 2.93 2.44 24.91
CA ARG A 163 1.86 1.56 25.35
C ARG A 163 1.59 0.52 24.28
N LEU A 164 1.82 -0.75 24.63
CA LEU A 164 1.48 -1.91 23.83
C LEU A 164 0.21 -2.52 24.41
N GLU A 165 -0.91 -2.38 23.72
CA GLU A 165 -2.21 -2.85 24.22
C GLU A 165 -3.06 -3.32 23.05
N ALA A 166 -3.52 -4.57 23.12
CA ALA A 166 -4.25 -5.22 22.04
C ALA A 166 -5.36 -6.09 22.60
N HIS A 167 -6.53 -6.05 21.96
CA HIS A 167 -7.70 -6.83 22.40
C HIS A 167 -8.33 -7.55 21.22
N ALA A 168 -8.62 -8.84 21.39
CA ALA A 168 -9.51 -9.53 20.46
C ALA A 168 -10.94 -9.02 20.69
N VAL A 169 -11.48 -8.29 19.72
CA VAL A 169 -12.79 -7.62 19.84
C VAL A 169 -13.90 -8.36 19.10
N SER A 170 -13.56 -9.32 18.25
CA SER A 170 -14.55 -10.15 17.57
C SER A 170 -13.99 -11.54 17.27
N PHE A 171 -14.87 -12.54 17.27
CA PHE A 171 -14.62 -13.87 16.72
C PHE A 171 -15.86 -14.34 15.97
N LYS A 172 -15.72 -14.68 14.68
CA LYS A 172 -16.81 -15.06 13.79
C LYS A 172 -16.50 -16.38 13.09
N VAL A 173 -17.56 -17.15 12.85
CA VAL A 173 -17.51 -18.36 12.02
C VAL A 173 -18.55 -18.20 10.92
N GLU A 174 -18.08 -18.09 9.68
CA GLU A 174 -18.94 -17.79 8.53
C GLU A 174 -18.62 -18.73 7.36
N LYS A 175 -19.52 -18.83 6.39
CA LYS A 175 -19.27 -19.61 5.17
C LYS A 175 -18.38 -18.82 4.21
N SER A 176 -17.48 -19.51 3.52
CA SER A 176 -16.55 -18.92 2.54
C SER A 176 -17.21 -18.15 1.39
N LYS A 177 -18.51 -18.39 1.09
CA LYS A 177 -19.27 -17.56 0.13
C LYS A 177 -19.32 -16.06 0.46
N LYS A 178 -19.12 -15.66 1.72
CA LYS A 178 -19.04 -14.25 2.13
C LYS A 178 -17.71 -13.58 1.77
N TYR A 179 -16.68 -14.36 1.46
CA TYR A 179 -15.32 -13.88 1.19
C TYR A 179 -14.94 -14.24 -0.24
N MET A 180 -15.09 -13.29 -1.17
CA MET A 180 -14.85 -13.51 -2.60
C MET A 180 -13.45 -14.09 -2.89
N PHE A 181 -12.43 -13.60 -2.17
CA PHE A 181 -11.04 -14.05 -2.29
C PHE A 181 -10.78 -15.48 -1.79
N LEU A 182 -11.68 -16.05 -0.97
CA LEU A 182 -11.59 -17.43 -0.49
C LEU A 182 -12.42 -18.39 -1.35
N ARG A 183 -13.56 -17.93 -1.90
CA ARG A 183 -14.49 -18.78 -2.66
C ARG A 183 -13.80 -19.57 -3.78
N GLN A 184 -12.86 -18.95 -4.49
CA GLN A 184 -12.12 -19.61 -5.58
C GLN A 184 -11.15 -20.70 -5.09
N LYS A 185 -10.68 -20.63 -3.84
CA LYS A 185 -9.69 -21.55 -3.28
C LYS A 185 -10.31 -22.73 -2.54
N VAL A 186 -11.43 -22.50 -1.84
CA VAL A 186 -12.02 -23.48 -0.91
C VAL A 186 -13.49 -23.78 -1.19
N GLY A 187 -14.03 -23.29 -2.30
CA GLY A 187 -15.45 -23.39 -2.63
C GLY A 187 -16.33 -22.48 -1.76
N GLU A 188 -17.64 -22.70 -1.77
CA GLU A 188 -18.64 -21.80 -1.16
C GLU A 188 -19.03 -22.13 0.28
N ASN A 189 -18.76 -23.37 0.71
CA ASN A 189 -19.29 -23.93 1.95
C ASN A 189 -18.23 -24.22 3.01
N ALA A 190 -16.97 -23.83 2.79
CA ALA A 190 -15.94 -23.96 3.80
C ALA A 190 -16.25 -23.03 4.99
N LEU A 191 -15.91 -23.49 6.21
CA LEU A 191 -15.98 -22.65 7.40
C LEU A 191 -14.76 -21.73 7.45
N VAL A 192 -15.02 -20.44 7.58
CA VAL A 192 -14.01 -19.40 7.73
C VAL A 192 -14.09 -18.89 9.16
N PHE A 193 -12.97 -18.97 9.86
CA PHE A 193 -12.81 -18.47 11.22
C PHE A 193 -12.07 -17.14 11.14
N THR A 194 -12.71 -16.09 11.65
CA THR A 194 -12.14 -14.73 11.63
C THR A 194 -12.11 -14.19 13.04
N THR A 195 -11.01 -13.55 13.41
CA THR A 195 -10.88 -12.77 14.64
C THR A 195 -10.47 -11.37 14.27
N THR A 196 -10.99 -10.37 14.97
CA THR A 196 -10.53 -8.98 14.81
C THR A 196 -9.80 -8.57 16.08
N VAL A 197 -8.64 -7.97 15.92
CA VAL A 197 -7.80 -7.43 16.98
C VAL A 197 -7.80 -5.90 16.87
N LEU A 198 -8.11 -5.23 17.97
CA LEU A 198 -7.98 -3.79 18.11
C LEU A 198 -6.66 -3.47 18.80
N ASN A 199 -5.83 -2.62 18.20
CA ASN A 199 -4.69 -2.02 18.89
C ASN A 199 -5.13 -0.75 19.63
N GLN A 200 -5.16 -0.78 20.97
CA GLN A 200 -5.44 0.38 21.83
C GLN A 200 -4.16 1.04 22.37
N GLY A 201 -2.99 0.54 21.97
CA GLY A 201 -1.70 1.14 22.22
C GLY A 201 -1.51 2.47 21.48
N ASN A 202 -0.33 3.06 21.65
CA ASN A 202 0.10 4.26 20.92
C ASN A 202 1.24 3.98 19.94
N VAL A 203 1.57 2.71 19.72
CA VAL A 203 2.55 2.24 18.74
C VAL A 203 2.02 0.96 18.09
N HIS A 204 2.43 0.69 16.86
CA HIS A 204 2.01 -0.52 16.15
C HIS A 204 2.51 -1.75 16.89
N ILE A 205 1.73 -2.81 16.82
CA ILE A 205 2.05 -4.11 17.42
C ILE A 205 2.27 -5.14 16.32
N PHE A 206 3.08 -6.15 16.62
CA PHE A 206 3.22 -7.34 15.77
C PHE A 206 2.45 -8.48 16.41
N THR A 207 1.47 -9.02 15.70
CA THR A 207 0.56 -10.05 16.20
C THR A 207 0.74 -11.35 15.43
N LYS A 208 0.59 -12.47 16.14
CA LYS A 208 0.51 -13.81 15.58
C LYS A 208 -0.70 -14.50 16.22
N GLY A 209 -1.58 -15.05 15.41
CA GLY A 209 -2.77 -15.76 15.88
C GLY A 209 -2.64 -17.27 15.71
N LEU A 210 -3.27 -18.02 16.62
CA LEU A 210 -3.42 -19.47 16.53
C LEU A 210 -4.86 -19.87 16.89
N LEU A 211 -5.57 -20.47 15.95
CA LEU A 211 -6.84 -21.15 16.20
C LEU A 211 -6.55 -22.55 16.73
N ILE A 212 -7.17 -22.91 17.85
CA ILE A 212 -7.16 -24.27 18.39
C ILE A 212 -8.59 -24.78 18.45
N LEU A 213 -8.90 -25.81 17.66
CA LEU A 213 -10.18 -26.49 17.71
C LEU A 213 -10.11 -27.64 18.72
N ARG A 214 -11.01 -27.66 19.70
CA ARG A 214 -11.10 -28.71 20.72
C ARG A 214 -12.49 -29.32 20.77
N THR A 215 -12.55 -30.60 21.06
CA THR A 215 -13.79 -31.29 21.46
C THR A 215 -14.25 -30.80 22.83
N LYS A 216 -15.52 -31.07 23.20
CA LYS A 216 -16.04 -30.76 24.55
C LYS A 216 -15.23 -31.47 25.66
N GLN A 217 -14.64 -32.62 25.36
CA GLN A 217 -13.79 -33.40 26.26
C GLN A 217 -12.34 -32.89 26.33
N GLY A 218 -12.01 -31.77 25.67
CA GLY A 218 -10.69 -31.13 25.73
C GLY A 218 -9.66 -31.65 24.73
N ARG A 219 -9.95 -32.73 23.98
CA ARG A 219 -9.06 -33.23 22.93
C ARG A 219 -8.92 -32.21 21.80
N THR A 220 -7.68 -31.87 21.43
CA THR A 220 -7.38 -30.98 20.30
C THR A 220 -7.64 -31.72 18.98
N VAL A 221 -8.45 -31.12 18.12
CA VAL A 221 -8.83 -31.62 16.79
C VAL A 221 -7.94 -31.00 15.72
N ALA A 222 -7.67 -29.69 15.82
CA ALA A 222 -6.83 -28.98 14.86
C ALA A 222 -6.15 -27.77 15.51
N ARG A 223 -5.03 -27.38 14.90
CA ARG A 223 -4.32 -26.13 15.16
C ARG A 223 -4.06 -25.46 13.82
N MET A 224 -4.49 -24.21 13.67
CA MET A 224 -4.38 -23.46 12.42
C MET A 224 -3.89 -22.04 12.73
N PRO A 225 -2.94 -21.48 11.96
CA PRO A 225 -2.58 -20.08 12.12
C PRO A 225 -3.80 -19.18 11.85
N LEU A 226 -3.91 -18.08 12.60
CA LEU A 226 -4.85 -16.99 12.35
C LEU A 226 -4.08 -15.71 12.02
N GLY A 227 -4.62 -14.94 11.09
CA GLY A 227 -3.99 -13.75 10.54
C GLY A 227 -3.18 -14.03 9.26
N GLY A 228 -2.70 -12.95 8.65
CA GLY A 228 -1.90 -12.97 7.43
C GLY A 228 -0.99 -11.75 7.36
N GLY A 229 -0.20 -11.65 6.28
CA GLY A 229 0.70 -10.51 6.07
C GLY A 229 1.80 -10.40 7.13
N ARG A 230 2.21 -9.16 7.44
CA ARG A 230 3.26 -8.86 8.44
C ARG A 230 2.77 -9.00 9.89
N GLY A 231 1.46 -9.09 10.11
CA GLY A 231 0.85 -9.09 11.44
C GLY A 231 0.96 -7.75 12.17
N VAL A 232 1.32 -6.68 11.46
CA VAL A 232 1.32 -5.31 11.99
C VAL A 232 -0.11 -4.88 12.22
N ILE A 233 -0.38 -4.18 13.33
CA ILE A 233 -1.66 -3.50 13.55
C ILE A 233 -1.35 -2.09 14.07
N LEU A 234 -1.76 -1.07 13.32
CA LEU A 234 -1.54 0.33 13.68
C LEU A 234 -2.37 0.74 14.91
N PRO A 235 -1.92 1.73 15.70
CA PRO A 235 -2.70 2.29 16.79
C PRO A 235 -4.10 2.74 16.36
N GLY A 236 -5.13 2.27 17.06
CA GLY A 236 -6.53 2.55 16.76
C GLY A 236 -7.14 1.70 15.64
N ALA A 237 -6.32 0.93 14.90
CA ALA A 237 -6.81 0.05 13.84
C ALA A 237 -7.47 -1.22 14.39
N LYS A 238 -8.40 -1.77 13.60
CA LYS A 238 -9.08 -3.05 13.84
C LYS A 238 -8.80 -3.94 12.64
N VAL A 239 -8.08 -5.04 12.87
CA VAL A 239 -7.65 -6.00 11.84
C VAL A 239 -8.03 -7.41 12.25
#